data_AF-A0A3C1RJB7-F1
#
_entry.id   AF-A0A3C1RJB7-F1
#
_cell.length_a   1.000
_cell.length_b   1.000
_cell.length_c   1.000
_cell.angle_alpha   90.00
_cell.angle_beta   90.00
_cell.angle_gamma   90.00
#
_symmetry.space_group_name_H-M   'P 1'
#
loop_
_entity.id
_entity.type
_entity.pdbx_description
1 polymer ?
#
loop_
_entity_poly.entity_id
_entity_poly.type
_entity_poly.pdbx_seq_one_letter_code
_entity_poly.pdbx_strand_id
1 'polypeptide(L)'
;MTSQEIRQKFLDYFKSKEHLIVPSAPIVLKDDPTLMFSNSGMTQFKDYFLGYKEPKAPRIADTQKCLRVSGKHNDLDDVGRDTYHHTM
;
A
#
# COMPACT_ATOMS: atom_id res chain seq x y z
N MET A 1 -22.44 -4.25 -2.88
CA MET A 1 -21.29 -3.71 -3.63
C MET A 1 -20.21 -4.77 -3.68
N THR A 2 -19.59 -4.98 -4.84
CA THR A 2 -18.44 -5.89 -5.00
C THR A 2 -17.15 -5.24 -4.47
N SER A 3 -16.12 -6.05 -4.17
CA SER A 3 -14.82 -5.53 -3.73
C SER A 3 -14.19 -4.60 -4.77
N GLN A 4 -14.43 -4.85 -6.06
CA GLN A 4 -13.99 -4.00 -7.16
C GLN A 4 -14.71 -2.64 -7.13
N GLU A 5 -16.02 -2.62 -6.89
CA GLU A 5 -16.79 -1.37 -6.77
C GLU A 5 -16.36 -0.54 -5.56
N ILE A 6 -16.10 -1.18 -4.41
CA ILE A 6 -15.61 -0.48 -3.20
C ILE A 6 -14.25 0.17 -3.48
N ARG A 7 -13.33 -0.60 -4.10
CA ARG A 7 -12.01 -0.09 -4.49
C ARG A 7 -12.13 1.12 -5.42
N GLN A 8 -12.99 1.04 -6.43
CA GLN A 8 -13.17 2.14 -7.37
C GLN A 8 -13.76 3.37 -6.69
N LYS A 9 -14.78 3.22 -5.84
CA LYS A 9 -15.36 4.35 -5.09
C LYS A 9 -14.35 5.04 -4.17
N PHE A 10 -13.44 4.30 -3.54
CA PHE A 10 -12.35 4.88 -2.75
C PHE A 10 -11.45 5.78 -3.62
N LEU A 11 -10.98 5.25 -4.75
CA LEU A 11 -10.12 6.01 -5.66
C LEU A 11 -10.84 7.23 -6.25
N ASP A 12 -12.11 7.07 -6.65
CA ASP A 12 -12.92 8.16 -7.20
C ASP A 12 -13.16 9.27 -6.16
N TYR A 13 -13.39 8.90 -4.89
CA TYR A 13 -13.51 9.86 -3.81
C TYR A 13 -12.23 10.70 -3.68
N PHE A 14 -11.06 10.07 -3.59
CA PHE A 14 -9.80 10.79 -3.45
C PHE A 14 -9.44 11.61 -4.69
N LYS A 15 -9.76 11.10 -5.88
CA LYS A 15 -9.65 11.85 -7.14
C LYS A 15 -10.54 13.10 -7.14
N SER A 16 -11.77 13.01 -6.62
CA SER A 16 -12.68 14.17 -6.47
C SER A 16 -12.16 15.22 -5.48
N LYS A 17 -11.22 14.82 -4.61
CA LYS A 17 -10.49 15.68 -3.67
C LYS A 17 -9.10 16.05 -4.18
N GLU A 18 -8.87 15.99 -5.49
CA GLU A 18 -7.64 16.40 -6.16
C GLU A 18 -6.38 15.62 -5.72
N HIS A 19 -6.53 14.35 -5.33
CA HIS A 19 -5.38 13.46 -5.17
C HIS A 19 -4.99 12.87 -6.53
N LEU A 20 -3.70 12.83 -6.80
CA LEU A 20 -3.15 12.06 -7.89
C LEU A 20 -3.33 10.56 -7.59
N ILE A 21 -4.10 9.86 -8.42
CA ILE A 21 -4.26 8.42 -8.31
C ILE A 21 -3.08 7.73 -8.98
N VAL A 22 -2.36 6.89 -8.23
CA VAL A 22 -1.18 6.16 -8.73
C VAL A 22 -1.42 4.64 -8.66
N PRO A 23 -0.77 3.86 -9.55
CA PRO A 23 -0.86 2.41 -9.48
C PRO A 23 -0.19 1.89 -8.19
N SER A 24 -0.64 0.70 -7.77
CA SER A 24 0.06 -0.06 -6.73
C SER A 24 1.49 -0.36 -7.20
N ALA A 25 2.46 -0.08 -6.33
CA ALA A 25 3.84 -0.48 -6.53
C ALA A 25 3.98 -2.01 -6.53
N PRO A 26 5.04 -2.55 -7.15
CA PRO A 26 5.38 -3.96 -7.06
C PRO A 26 5.50 -4.44 -5.61
N ILE A 27 5.16 -5.71 -5.37
CA ILE A 27 5.26 -6.31 -4.03
C ILE A 27 6.71 -6.33 -3.53
N VAL A 28 7.68 -6.51 -4.43
CA VAL A 28 9.11 -6.45 -4.09
C VAL A 28 9.66 -5.08 -4.51
N LEU A 29 10.22 -4.34 -3.56
CA LEU A 29 10.91 -3.08 -3.82
C LEU A 29 12.39 -3.36 -4.02
N LYS A 30 12.90 -3.10 -5.22
CA LYS A 30 14.29 -3.42 -5.59
C LYS A 30 15.33 -2.55 -4.86
N ASP A 31 14.91 -1.36 -4.42
CA ASP A 31 15.82 -0.32 -3.92
C ASP A 31 15.81 -0.19 -2.38
N ASP A 32 15.07 -1.05 -1.66
CA ASP A 32 15.05 -1.06 -0.20
C ASP A 32 15.46 -2.45 0.35
N PRO A 33 16.74 -2.66 0.69
CA PRO A 33 17.23 -3.94 1.20
C PRO A 33 16.71 -4.26 2.61
N THR A 34 16.09 -3.30 3.30
CA THR A 34 15.56 -3.50 4.66
C THR A 34 14.14 -4.04 4.66
N LEU A 35 13.46 -4.02 3.50
CA LEU A 35 12.08 -4.43 3.36
C LEU A 35 11.94 -5.53 2.29
N MET A 36 11.62 -6.74 2.74
CA MET A 36 11.45 -7.87 1.83
C MET A 36 10.24 -7.71 0.89
N PHE A 37 9.11 -7.21 1.43
CA PHE A 37 7.88 -6.99 0.69
C PHE A 37 7.17 -5.69 1.12
N SER A 38 6.48 -5.05 0.18
CA SER A 38 5.57 -3.95 0.47
C SER A 38 4.46 -4.43 1.40
N ASN A 39 4.45 -3.94 2.64
CA ASN A 39 3.50 -4.33 3.69
C ASN A 39 2.44 -3.25 3.96
N SER A 40 2.54 -2.10 3.28
CA SER A 40 1.67 -0.95 3.45
C SER A 40 1.67 -0.06 2.20
N GLY A 41 0.62 0.77 2.05
CA GLY A 41 0.51 1.74 0.95
C GLY A 41 1.57 2.85 0.96
N MET A 42 2.11 3.19 2.14
CA MET A 42 3.10 4.27 2.24
C MET A 42 4.49 3.90 1.71
N THR A 43 4.76 2.60 1.54
CA THR A 43 6.10 2.09 1.27
C THR A 43 6.76 2.71 0.04
N GLN A 44 6.00 2.89 -1.05
CA GLN A 44 6.49 3.51 -2.29
C GLN A 44 6.71 5.04 -2.18
N PHE A 45 6.27 5.66 -1.09
CA PHE A 45 6.36 7.10 -0.83
C PHE A 45 7.34 7.44 0.30
N LYS A 46 8.06 6.44 0.84
CA LYS A 46 9.01 6.61 1.95
C LYS A 46 10.00 7.75 1.71
N ASP A 47 10.62 7.81 0.53
CA ASP A 47 11.58 8.86 0.17
C ASP A 47 10.96 10.26 0.15
N TYR A 48 9.67 10.38 -0.22
CA TYR A 48 8.96 11.66 -0.18
C TYR A 48 8.73 12.12 1.25
N PHE A 49 8.32 11.21 2.13
CA PHE A 49 8.11 11.53 3.55
C PHE A 49 9.42 11.87 4.28
N LEU A 50 10.54 11.29 3.87
CA LEU A 50 11.87 11.57 4.43
C LEU A 50 12.53 12.81 3.81
N GLY A 51 11.94 13.40 2.77
CA GLY A 51 12.49 14.58 2.07
C GLY A 51 13.67 14.26 1.15
N TYR A 52 13.88 12.99 0.80
CA TYR A 52 14.95 12.57 -0.12
C TYR A 52 14.60 12.78 -1.59
N LYS A 53 13.29 12.84 -1.91
CA LYS A 53 12.78 13.11 -3.26
C LYS A 53 11.58 14.04 -3.20
N GLU A 54 11.39 14.82 -4.25
CA GLU A 54 10.18 15.63 -4.40
C GLU A 54 8.99 14.76 -4.82
N PRO A 55 7.83 14.87 -4.16
CA PRO A 55 6.64 14.13 -4.54
C PRO A 55 6.05 14.66 -5.86
N LYS A 56 5.56 13.75 -6.70
CA LYS A 56 4.91 14.11 -7.99
C LYS A 56 3.66 14.99 -7.83
N ALA A 57 3.02 14.92 -6.67
CA ALA A 57 1.88 15.73 -6.30
C ALA A 57 1.84 15.87 -4.76
N PRO A 58 1.32 16.99 -4.23
CA PRO A 58 1.19 17.18 -2.78
C PRO A 58 0.17 16.22 -2.14
N ARG A 59 -0.71 15.62 -2.95
CA ARG A 59 -1.77 14.70 -2.53
C ARG A 59 -1.80 13.51 -3.48
N ILE A 60 -1.64 12.30 -2.94
CA ILE A 60 -1.57 11.05 -3.70
C ILE A 60 -2.47 10.03 -3.01
N ALA A 61 -3.16 9.18 -3.79
CA ALA A 61 -3.90 8.04 -3.27
C ALA A 61 -3.70 6.81 -4.17
N ASP A 62 -3.71 5.63 -3.57
CA ASP A 62 -3.58 4.35 -4.25
C ASP A 62 -4.37 3.24 -3.53
N THR A 63 -4.35 2.04 -4.10
CA THR A 63 -4.76 0.81 -3.41
C THR A 63 -3.63 -0.21 -3.54
N GLN A 64 -2.78 -0.29 -2.53
CA GLN A 64 -1.57 -1.11 -2.56
C GLN A 64 -1.85 -2.59 -2.22
N LYS A 65 -1.31 -3.51 -3.03
CA LYS A 65 -1.19 -4.92 -2.64
C LYS A 65 -0.12 -5.05 -1.57
N CYS A 66 -0.49 -5.59 -0.41
CA CYS A 66 0.40 -5.72 0.74
C CYS A 66 0.68 -7.20 1.01
N LEU A 67 1.91 -7.53 1.44
CA LEU A 67 2.25 -8.85 1.92
C LEU A 67 2.85 -8.78 3.33
N ARG A 68 2.20 -9.42 4.31
CA ARG A 68 2.58 -9.39 5.73
C ARG A 68 2.98 -10.75 6.26
N VAL A 69 4.22 -11.16 5.96
CA VAL A 69 4.74 -12.50 6.28
C VAL A 69 6.14 -12.47 6.92
N SER A 70 6.67 -11.28 7.23
CA SER A 70 8.03 -11.16 7.74
C SER A 70 8.29 -9.84 8.47
N GLY A 71 9.35 -9.81 9.27
CA GLY A 71 9.77 -8.63 10.01
C GLY A 71 8.73 -8.19 11.05
N LYS A 72 8.59 -6.89 11.23
CA LYS A 72 7.70 -6.31 12.25
C LYS A 72 6.20 -6.50 11.96
N HIS A 73 5.83 -6.70 10.69
CA HIS A 73 4.45 -6.95 10.28
C HIS A 73 4.35 -8.34 9.68
N ASN A 74 4.03 -9.32 10.51
CA ASN A 74 3.98 -10.73 10.15
C ASN A 74 2.69 -11.34 10.70
N ASP A 75 1.76 -11.61 9.80
CA ASP A 75 0.44 -12.16 10.14
C ASP A 75 0.37 -13.67 9.82
N LEU A 76 1.49 -14.30 9.42
CA LEU A 76 1.54 -15.66 8.88
C LEU A 76 0.96 -16.72 9.83
N ASP A 77 1.28 -16.61 11.13
CA ASP A 77 0.84 -17.59 12.13
C ASP A 77 -0.64 -17.41 12.54
N ASP A 78 -1.23 -16.26 12.24
CA ASP A 78 -2.61 -15.91 12.59
C ASP A 78 -3.60 -16.21 11.45
N VAL A 79 -3.11 -16.31 10.20
CA VAL A 79 -3.96 -16.66 9.07
C VAL A 79 -4.62 -18.03 9.27
N GLY A 80 -5.95 -18.05 9.15
CA GLY A 80 -6.77 -19.25 9.36
C GLY A 80 -7.14 -19.50 10.82
N ARG A 81 -6.66 -18.69 11.77
CA ARG A 81 -7.09 -18.72 13.19
C ARG A 81 -8.22 -17.75 13.48
N ASP A 82 -8.28 -16.64 12.76
CA ASP A 82 -9.39 -15.70 12.83
C ASP A 82 -9.90 -15.26 11.46
N THR A 83 -10.81 -14.28 11.46
CA THR A 83 -11.58 -13.86 10.30
C THR A 83 -11.03 -12.63 9.59
N TYR A 84 -9.91 -12.06 10.06
CA TYR A 84 -9.43 -10.76 9.58
C TYR A 84 -7.93 -10.69 9.29
N HIS A 85 -7.13 -11.67 9.74
CA HIS A 85 -5.73 -11.77 9.31
C HIS A 85 -5.63 -12.43 7.93
N HIS A 86 -4.91 -11.75 7.04
CA HIS A 86 -4.57 -12.22 5.71
C HIS A 86 -3.09 -11.95 5.46
N THR A 87 -2.44 -12.81 4.67
CA THR A 87 -1.12 -12.48 4.16
C THR A 87 -1.18 -11.45 3.03
N MET A 88 -2.24 -11.45 2.19
CA MET A 88 -2.44 -10.55 1.04
C MET A 88 -3.90 -10.18 0.80
#